data_AF-A0A401MKF2-F1
#
_entry.id   AF-A0A401MKF2-F1
#
_cell.length_a   1.000
_cell.length_b   1.000
_cell.length_c   1.000
_cell.angle_alpha   90.00
_cell.angle_beta   90.00
_cell.angle_gamma   90.00
#
_symmetry.space_group_name_H-M   'P 1'
#
loop_
_entity.id
_entity.type
_entity.pdbx_description
1 polymer ?
#
loop_
_entity_poly.entity_id
_entity_poly.type
_entity_poly.pdbx_seq_one_letter_code
_entity_poly.pdbx_strand_id
1 'polypeptide(L)'
;MQTLRQLLPAAVEEDSVQPGPWLVAGGTVQDAPRYGWRGAMLDVSRHFFTVDQVKRYIDQLALYKINKLHLHLSDDQGWRIALDSWPRLATYGGSTQIGGGPGGHYTKADYEEIVRYAASRYLEVVPEMDMPGHTNAALASYAELRTTSSSWTAYSRSSPSTARRRSVGTS
;
A
#
# COMPACT_ATOMS: atom_id res chain seq x y z
N MET A 1 15.09 -17.85 3.42
CA MET A 1 16.56 -17.85 3.56
C MET A 1 17.15 -16.90 2.53
N GLN A 2 17.55 -15.68 2.93
CA GLN A 2 17.81 -14.59 1.96
C GLN A 2 19.26 -14.49 1.50
N THR A 3 20.23 -14.56 2.42
CA THR A 3 21.67 -14.47 2.08
C THR A 3 22.08 -15.57 1.10
N LEU A 4 21.63 -16.81 1.32
CA LEU A 4 21.96 -17.94 0.45
C LEU A 4 21.47 -17.74 -0.99
N ARG A 5 20.24 -17.22 -1.17
CA ARG A 5 19.65 -16.94 -2.48
C ARG A 5 20.52 -15.95 -3.27
N GLN A 6 21.09 -14.95 -2.60
CA GLN A 6 21.98 -13.95 -3.22
C GLN A 6 23.41 -14.46 -3.48
N LEU A 7 23.84 -15.54 -2.83
CA LEU A 7 25.14 -16.17 -3.12
C LEU A 7 25.08 -17.11 -4.33
N LEU A 8 23.88 -17.53 -4.73
CA LEU A 8 23.66 -18.31 -5.94
C LEU A 8 23.69 -17.39 -7.19
N PRO A 9 23.93 -17.96 -8.39
CA PRO A 9 23.78 -17.22 -9.64
C PRO A 9 22.34 -16.72 -9.85
N ALA A 10 22.17 -15.61 -10.57
CA ALA A 10 20.86 -15.00 -10.85
C ALA A 10 19.85 -15.97 -11.49
N ALA A 11 20.32 -17.02 -12.18
CA ALA A 11 19.50 -18.09 -12.74
C ALA A 11 18.62 -18.81 -11.70
N VAL A 12 18.89 -18.68 -10.39
CA VAL A 12 18.05 -19.22 -9.31
C VAL A 12 16.66 -18.55 -9.23
N GLU A 13 16.51 -17.38 -9.85
CA GLU A 13 15.27 -16.60 -9.87
C GLU A 13 14.34 -17.00 -11.03
N GLU A 14 14.80 -17.84 -11.96
CA GLU A 14 14.02 -18.27 -13.12
C GLU A 14 12.93 -19.28 -12.73
N ASP A 15 11.75 -19.12 -13.31
CA ASP A 15 10.59 -19.99 -13.08
C ASP A 15 10.66 -21.32 -13.88
N SER A 16 11.76 -21.54 -14.61
CA SER A 16 12.02 -22.73 -15.44
C SER A 16 13.37 -23.35 -15.09
N VAL A 17 13.51 -24.66 -15.34
CA VAL A 17 14.75 -25.39 -15.02
C VAL A 17 15.93 -24.81 -15.79
N GLN A 18 16.91 -24.28 -15.06
CA GLN A 18 18.15 -23.77 -15.63
C GLN A 18 19.29 -24.78 -15.51
N PRO A 19 20.22 -24.81 -16.48
CA PRO A 19 21.46 -25.55 -16.32
C PRO A 19 22.30 -24.93 -15.19
N GLY A 20 22.94 -25.80 -14.40
CA GLY A 20 23.95 -25.37 -13.42
C GLY A 20 25.25 -24.88 -14.08
N PRO A 21 26.32 -24.64 -13.29
CA PRO A 21 26.48 -25.08 -11.91
C PRO A 21 25.85 -24.13 -10.87
N TRP A 22 25.31 -24.71 -9.79
CA TRP A 22 24.71 -23.99 -8.66
C TRP A 22 25.75 -23.75 -7.56
N LEU A 23 26.75 -22.92 -7.87
CA LEU A 23 27.87 -22.66 -6.97
C LEU A 23 27.49 -21.66 -5.87
N VAL A 24 28.03 -21.90 -4.67
CA VAL A 24 27.98 -20.99 -3.53
C VAL A 24 29.42 -20.83 -3.04
N ALA A 25 29.86 -19.59 -2.81
CA ALA A 25 31.21 -19.34 -2.31
C ALA A 25 31.43 -20.01 -0.93
N GLY A 26 32.51 -20.76 -0.79
CA GLY A 26 32.88 -21.38 0.49
C GLY A 26 33.34 -20.33 1.51
N GLY A 27 32.95 -20.50 2.77
CA GLY A 27 33.30 -19.60 3.85
C GLY A 27 32.33 -19.65 5.03
N THR A 28 32.42 -18.66 5.92
CA THR A 28 31.50 -18.50 7.06
C THR A 28 31.00 -17.06 7.09
N VAL A 29 29.68 -16.90 7.20
CA VAL A 29 29.02 -15.60 7.37
C VAL A 29 28.30 -15.59 8.70
N GLN A 30 28.64 -14.63 9.56
CA GLN A 30 27.90 -14.31 10.79
C GLN A 30 27.22 -12.96 10.56
N ASP A 31 25.89 -12.93 10.59
CA ASP A 31 25.08 -11.74 10.24
C ASP A 31 24.01 -11.50 11.32
N ALA A 32 23.89 -10.25 11.76
CA ALA A 32 22.91 -9.82 12.76
C ALA A 32 22.49 -8.37 12.48
N PRO A 33 21.20 -8.03 12.68
CA PRO A 33 20.72 -6.68 12.40
C PRO A 33 21.23 -5.67 13.44
N ARG A 34 21.71 -4.51 12.96
CA ARG A 34 22.05 -3.37 13.83
C ARG A 34 20.82 -2.77 14.53
N TYR A 35 19.67 -2.75 13.85
CA TYR A 35 18.43 -2.15 14.34
C TYR A 35 17.28 -3.16 14.34
N GLY A 36 16.48 -3.13 15.41
CA GLY A 36 15.29 -3.97 15.55
C GLY A 36 14.12 -3.55 14.64
N TRP A 37 14.07 -2.28 14.22
CA TRP A 37 13.06 -1.76 13.32
C TRP A 37 13.63 -1.52 11.91
N ARG A 38 13.18 -2.29 10.93
CA ARG A 38 13.53 -2.15 9.51
C ARG A 38 12.24 -2.18 8.72
N GLY A 39 11.64 -1.01 8.53
CA GLY A 39 10.31 -0.86 7.96
C GLY A 39 10.31 -0.40 6.51
N ALA A 40 9.29 -0.82 5.79
CA ALA A 40 8.87 -0.22 4.53
C ALA A 40 7.39 0.14 4.62
N MET A 41 6.98 1.24 3.99
CA MET A 41 5.60 1.69 3.96
C MET A 41 5.02 1.53 2.57
N LEU A 42 3.79 1.03 2.48
CA LEU A 42 3.00 1.00 1.25
C LEU A 42 1.75 1.87 1.43
N ASP A 43 1.61 2.84 0.55
CA ASP A 43 0.40 3.67 0.43
C ASP A 43 -0.61 2.99 -0.49
N VAL A 44 -1.68 2.48 0.10
CA VAL A 44 -2.80 1.85 -0.60
C VAL A 44 -4.02 2.78 -0.68
N SER A 45 -3.92 3.98 -0.11
CA SER A 45 -5.01 4.96 0.00
C SER A 45 -5.06 5.86 -1.22
N ARG A 46 -3.90 6.30 -1.74
CA ARG A 46 -3.82 7.13 -2.95
C ARG A 46 -4.18 6.36 -4.21
N HIS A 47 -3.68 5.13 -4.32
CA HIS A 47 -4.07 4.14 -5.33
C HIS A 47 -4.22 2.78 -4.64
N PHE A 48 -5.32 2.08 -4.91
CA PHE A 48 -5.56 0.79 -4.29
C PHE A 48 -4.71 -0.32 -4.93
N PHE A 49 -4.17 -1.20 -4.08
CA PHE A 49 -3.46 -2.41 -4.49
C PHE A 49 -4.21 -3.63 -3.97
N THR A 50 -4.37 -4.65 -4.81
CA THR A 50 -5.04 -5.90 -4.43
C THR A 50 -4.20 -6.67 -3.41
N VAL A 51 -4.83 -7.66 -2.73
CA VAL A 51 -4.12 -8.56 -1.80
C VAL A 51 -2.88 -9.19 -2.45
N ASP A 52 -2.99 -9.66 -3.70
CA ASP A 52 -1.87 -10.29 -4.41
C ASP A 52 -0.75 -9.30 -4.75
N GLN A 53 -1.08 -8.05 -5.06
CA GLN A 53 -0.09 -7.00 -5.27
C GLN A 53 0.65 -6.67 -3.96
N VAL A 54 -0.06 -6.62 -2.82
CA VAL A 54 0.57 -6.44 -1.50
C VAL A 54 1.44 -7.64 -1.14
N LYS A 55 1.01 -8.87 -1.42
CA LYS A 55 1.81 -10.09 -1.24
C LYS A 55 3.10 -10.05 -2.06
N ARG A 56 3.01 -9.65 -3.33
CA ARG A 56 4.19 -9.45 -4.19
C ARG A 56 5.16 -8.44 -3.59
N TYR A 57 4.64 -7.33 -3.04
CA TYR A 57 5.49 -6.34 -2.37
C TYR A 57 6.14 -6.91 -1.10
N ILE A 58 5.41 -7.68 -0.29
CA ILE A 58 5.96 -8.41 0.87
C ILE A 58 7.11 -9.33 0.46
N ASP A 59 6.97 -10.09 -0.64
CA ASP A 59 8.03 -10.97 -1.10
C ASP A 59 9.29 -10.19 -1.50
N GLN A 60 9.14 -9.01 -2.12
CA GLN A 60 10.27 -8.13 -2.42
C GLN A 60 10.97 -7.61 -1.15
N LEU A 61 10.20 -7.19 -0.14
CA LEU A 61 10.74 -6.72 1.14
C LEU A 61 11.49 -7.81 1.88
N ALA A 62 10.97 -9.05 1.83
CA ALA A 62 11.56 -10.20 2.48
C ALA A 62 12.99 -10.48 1.97
N LEU A 63 13.29 -10.23 0.69
CA LEU A 63 14.63 -10.40 0.11
C LEU A 63 15.69 -9.58 0.84
N TYR A 64 15.31 -8.41 1.37
CA TYR A 64 16.21 -7.45 2.01
C TYR A 64 16.14 -7.49 3.54
N LYS A 65 15.54 -8.55 4.13
CA LYS A 65 15.40 -8.73 5.58
C LYS A 65 14.65 -7.58 6.28
N ILE A 66 13.77 -6.88 5.55
CA ILE A 66 12.78 -5.96 6.14
C ILE A 66 11.87 -6.77 7.06
N ASN A 67 11.51 -6.21 8.21
CA ASN A 67 10.73 -6.92 9.23
C ASN A 67 9.47 -6.18 9.69
N LYS A 68 9.22 -4.98 9.19
CA LYS A 68 7.97 -4.24 9.42
C LYS A 68 7.37 -3.81 8.08
N LEU A 69 6.08 -4.06 7.89
CA LEU A 69 5.30 -3.52 6.78
C LEU A 69 4.30 -2.50 7.34
N HIS A 70 4.53 -1.23 7.06
CA HIS A 70 3.61 -0.16 7.41
C HIS A 70 2.57 0.00 6.28
N LEU A 71 1.29 -0.18 6.59
CA LEU A 71 0.21 0.00 5.62
C LEU A 71 -0.57 1.27 5.94
N HIS A 72 -0.49 2.24 5.04
CA HIS A 72 -1.26 3.49 5.11
C HIS A 72 -2.65 3.27 4.51
N LEU A 73 -3.63 2.95 5.37
CA LEU A 73 -4.94 2.39 4.99
C LEU A 73 -6.06 3.44 4.84
N SER A 74 -5.84 4.67 5.28
CA SER A 74 -6.79 5.76 5.06
C SER A 74 -6.09 7.07 4.75
N ASP A 75 -6.65 7.80 3.79
CA ASP A 75 -6.25 9.15 3.43
C ASP A 75 -7.46 9.93 2.85
N ASP A 76 -7.23 11.13 2.33
CA ASP A 76 -8.26 11.97 1.73
C ASP A 76 -8.96 11.32 0.51
N GLN A 77 -8.23 10.50 -0.25
CA GLN A 77 -8.72 9.88 -1.48
C GLN A 77 -9.31 8.48 -1.29
N GLY A 78 -9.17 7.88 -0.11
CA GLY A 78 -9.46 6.47 0.04
C GLY A 78 -9.51 5.98 1.47
N TRP A 79 -10.49 5.13 1.76
CA TRP A 79 -10.54 4.33 2.98
C TRP A 79 -10.52 2.85 2.61
N ARG A 80 -9.50 2.11 3.07
CA ARG A 80 -9.13 0.82 2.48
C ARG A 80 -9.39 -0.40 3.36
N ILE A 81 -10.03 -0.25 4.52
CA ILE A 81 -10.34 -1.38 5.40
C ILE A 81 -11.82 -1.38 5.81
N ALA A 82 -12.48 -2.52 5.69
CA ALA A 82 -13.87 -2.67 6.12
C ALA A 82 -14.01 -2.58 7.64
N LEU A 83 -14.90 -1.71 8.10
CA LEU A 83 -15.30 -1.59 9.51
C LEU A 83 -16.81 -1.81 9.64
N ASP A 84 -17.21 -2.84 10.40
CA ASP A 84 -18.61 -3.23 10.54
C ASP A 84 -19.47 -2.14 11.20
N SER A 85 -18.90 -1.40 12.15
CA SER A 85 -19.61 -0.31 12.84
C SER A 85 -19.74 0.96 11.97
N TRP A 86 -18.95 1.07 10.90
CA TRP A 86 -18.95 2.21 9.98
C TRP A 86 -18.87 1.75 8.51
N PRO A 87 -19.87 1.00 8.00
CA PRO A 87 -19.78 0.30 6.72
C PRO A 87 -19.57 1.20 5.49
N ARG A 88 -20.06 2.45 5.53
CA ARG A 88 -19.87 3.42 4.45
C ARG A 88 -18.41 3.85 4.25
N LEU A 89 -17.54 3.69 5.26
CA LEU A 89 -16.12 4.06 5.11
C LEU A 89 -15.48 3.29 3.96
N ALA A 90 -15.62 1.97 3.93
CA ALA A 90 -15.09 1.14 2.86
C ALA A 90 -15.94 1.19 1.59
N THR A 91 -17.27 1.08 1.71
CA THR A 91 -18.16 0.99 0.54
C THR A 91 -18.31 2.29 -0.23
N TYR A 92 -18.25 3.44 0.44
CA TYR A 92 -18.29 4.76 -0.19
C TYR A 92 -16.91 5.42 -0.23
N GLY A 93 -16.24 5.58 0.92
CA GLY A 93 -14.91 6.19 1.01
C GLY A 93 -13.80 5.41 0.31
N GLY A 94 -13.98 4.10 0.08
CA GLY A 94 -13.08 3.28 -0.74
C GLY A 94 -13.43 3.20 -2.22
N SER A 95 -14.54 3.80 -2.66
CA SER A 95 -15.09 3.59 -4.02
C SER A 95 -14.26 4.19 -5.16
N THR A 96 -13.36 5.13 -4.86
CA THR A 96 -12.48 5.77 -5.83
C THR A 96 -11.07 5.94 -5.27
N GLN A 97 -10.22 6.63 -6.03
CA GLN A 97 -8.81 6.89 -5.75
C GLN A 97 -8.35 8.13 -6.55
N ILE A 98 -7.06 8.47 -6.48
CA ILE A 98 -6.49 9.54 -7.32
C ILE A 98 -6.83 9.28 -8.80
N GLY A 99 -7.20 10.35 -9.50
CA GLY A 99 -7.58 10.29 -10.92
C GLY A 99 -9.01 9.82 -11.19
N GLY A 100 -9.82 9.50 -10.16
CA GLY A 100 -11.25 9.20 -10.32
C GLY A 100 -11.55 7.78 -10.83
N GLY A 101 -10.52 6.93 -10.96
CA GLY A 101 -10.67 5.51 -11.29
C GLY A 101 -11.38 4.72 -10.17
N PRO A 102 -11.71 3.44 -10.44
CA PRO A 102 -12.22 2.55 -9.40
C PRO A 102 -11.16 2.41 -8.30
N GLY A 103 -11.59 2.57 -7.05
CA GLY A 103 -10.76 2.29 -5.89
C GLY A 103 -10.84 0.83 -5.48
N GLY A 104 -10.94 0.63 -4.17
CA GLY A 104 -11.08 -0.68 -3.54
C GLY A 104 -10.90 -0.57 -2.03
N HIS A 105 -11.16 -1.69 -1.35
CA HIS A 105 -10.91 -1.87 0.07
C HIS A 105 -10.68 -3.35 0.36
N TYR A 106 -10.03 -3.63 1.49
CA TYR A 106 -9.88 -4.96 2.04
C TYR A 106 -11.08 -5.28 2.93
N THR A 107 -11.64 -6.47 2.75
CA THR A 107 -12.46 -7.07 3.79
C THR A 107 -11.60 -7.45 5.00
N LYS A 108 -12.24 -7.83 6.11
CA LYS A 108 -11.51 -8.37 7.27
C LYS A 108 -10.68 -9.60 6.90
N ALA A 109 -11.26 -10.50 6.10
CA ALA A 109 -10.58 -11.71 5.64
C ALA A 109 -9.37 -11.38 4.73
N ASP A 110 -9.51 -10.40 3.84
CA ASP A 110 -8.38 -9.94 3.00
C ASP A 110 -7.25 -9.37 3.86
N TYR A 111 -7.59 -8.58 4.86
CA TYR A 111 -6.59 -7.97 5.75
C TYR A 111 -5.91 -9.03 6.63
N GLU A 112 -6.67 -9.98 7.19
CA GLU A 112 -6.13 -11.13 7.93
C GLU A 112 -5.18 -11.96 7.05
N GLU A 113 -5.52 -12.14 5.77
CA GLU A 113 -4.67 -12.84 4.82
C GLU A 113 -3.36 -12.07 4.54
N ILE A 114 -3.41 -10.74 4.42
CA ILE A 114 -2.21 -9.91 4.31
C ILE A 114 -1.31 -10.05 5.55
N VAL A 115 -1.89 -9.96 6.75
CA VAL A 115 -1.17 -10.10 8.02
C VAL A 115 -0.55 -11.49 8.13
N ARG A 116 -1.31 -12.54 7.81
CA ARG A 116 -0.84 -13.93 7.82
C ARG A 116 0.31 -14.13 6.82
N TYR A 117 0.19 -13.59 5.61
CA TYR A 117 1.22 -13.70 4.59
C TYR A 117 2.50 -12.95 5.00
N ALA A 118 2.38 -11.72 5.51
CA ALA A 118 3.51 -10.95 6.04
C ALA A 118 4.22 -11.72 7.17
N ALA A 119 3.47 -12.28 8.12
CA ALA A 119 4.03 -13.06 9.21
C ALA A 119 4.80 -14.30 8.71
N SER A 120 4.31 -14.98 7.67
CA SER A 120 5.02 -16.11 7.06
C SER A 120 6.36 -15.72 6.39
N ARG A 121 6.58 -14.43 6.14
CA ARG A 121 7.83 -13.85 5.64
C ARG A 121 8.62 -13.11 6.74
N TYR A 122 8.21 -13.24 8.00
CA TYR A 122 8.79 -12.58 9.17
C TYR A 122 8.64 -11.03 9.18
N LEU A 123 7.58 -10.52 8.55
CA LEU A 123 7.18 -9.12 8.63
C LEU A 123 6.01 -8.94 9.58
N GLU A 124 6.12 -7.99 10.50
CA GLU A 124 5.00 -7.51 11.30
C GLU A 124 4.28 -6.38 10.56
N VAL A 125 2.96 -6.48 10.45
CA VAL A 125 2.13 -5.44 9.83
C VAL A 125 1.82 -4.37 10.87
N VAL A 126 2.09 -3.12 10.52
CA VAL A 126 1.76 -1.92 11.28
C VAL A 126 0.67 -1.19 10.49
N PRO A 127 -0.61 -1.24 10.88
CA PRO A 127 -1.66 -0.46 10.22
C PRO A 127 -1.62 1.01 10.63
N GLU A 128 -1.95 1.89 9.70
CA GLU A 128 -2.18 3.30 9.96
C GLU A 128 -3.55 3.75 9.48
N MET A 129 -4.23 4.47 10.38
CA MET A 129 -5.43 5.25 10.12
C MET A 129 -5.08 6.70 10.45
N ASP A 130 -4.80 7.51 9.43
CA ASP A 130 -4.32 8.88 9.62
C ASP A 130 -5.40 9.77 10.26
N MET A 131 -4.99 10.56 11.26
CA MET A 131 -5.85 11.46 12.02
C MET A 131 -5.05 12.56 12.74
N PRO A 132 -5.61 13.77 12.91
CA PRO A 132 -6.94 14.21 12.48
C PRO A 132 -7.00 14.71 11.03
N GLY A 133 -5.84 14.96 10.41
CA GLY A 133 -5.70 15.30 8.99
C GLY A 133 -5.85 14.07 8.10
N HIS A 134 -5.85 14.26 6.78
CA HIS A 134 -5.99 13.17 5.81
C HIS A 134 -7.25 12.30 5.99
N THR A 135 -8.35 12.91 6.43
CA THR A 135 -9.60 12.23 6.80
C THR A 135 -10.73 12.44 5.79
N ASN A 136 -10.50 13.06 4.63
CA ASN A 136 -11.60 13.42 3.71
C ASN A 136 -12.43 12.21 3.23
N ALA A 137 -11.84 11.02 3.05
CA ALA A 137 -12.61 9.82 2.71
C ALA A 137 -13.60 9.39 3.81
N ALA A 138 -13.25 9.62 5.08
CA ALA A 138 -14.15 9.40 6.21
C ALA A 138 -15.25 10.46 6.29
N LEU A 139 -14.87 11.75 6.16
CA LEU A 139 -15.80 12.88 6.11
C LEU A 139 -16.79 12.79 4.93
N ALA A 140 -16.35 12.24 3.80
CA ALA A 140 -17.18 11.99 2.62
C ALA A 140 -18.25 10.93 2.91
N SER A 141 -17.88 9.89 3.67
CA SER A 141 -18.74 8.75 3.99
C SER A 141 -19.85 9.07 4.99
N TYR A 142 -19.56 9.91 5.99
CA TYR A 142 -20.48 10.28 7.08
C TYR A 142 -20.50 11.79 7.31
N ALA A 143 -21.66 12.41 7.06
CA ALA A 143 -21.82 13.86 7.20
C ALA A 143 -21.73 14.34 8.66
N GLU A 144 -22.09 13.50 9.64
CA GLU A 144 -22.03 13.83 11.07
C GLU A 144 -20.61 14.05 11.59
N LEU A 145 -19.58 13.57 10.87
CA LEU A 145 -18.18 13.80 11.21
C LEU A 145 -17.67 15.18 10.79
N ARG A 146 -18.47 15.95 10.03
CA ARG A 146 -18.10 17.27 9.51
C ARG A 146 -18.39 18.35 10.54
N THR A 147 -17.56 19.40 10.55
CA THR A 147 -17.87 20.61 11.30
C THR A 147 -18.94 21.43 10.57
N THR A 148 -19.78 22.14 11.32
CA THR A 148 -20.96 22.87 10.79
C THR A 148 -20.62 23.95 9.75
N SER A 149 -19.35 24.37 9.66
CA SER A 149 -18.86 25.45 8.79
C SER A 149 -18.03 24.98 7.58
N SER A 150 -17.92 23.68 7.30
CA SER A 150 -17.07 23.19 6.20
C SER A 150 -17.79 23.26 4.83
N SER A 151 -17.32 24.08 3.90
CA SER A 151 -17.70 24.00 2.48
C SER A 151 -17.06 22.75 1.86
N TRP A 152 -17.85 21.68 1.73
CA TRP A 152 -17.34 20.39 1.25
C TRP A 152 -17.15 20.40 -0.26
N THR A 153 -15.94 20.06 -0.73
CA THR A 153 -15.69 19.75 -2.14
C THR A 153 -15.34 18.28 -2.24
N ALA A 154 -16.19 17.49 -2.90
CA ALA A 154 -15.88 16.09 -3.22
C ALA A 154 -14.59 16.02 -4.03
N TYR A 155 -13.77 14.99 -3.81
CA TYR A 155 -12.84 14.56 -4.84
C TYR A 155 -13.68 13.97 -5.98
N SER A 156 -14.13 14.84 -6.89
CA SER A 156 -15.06 14.45 -7.95
C SER A 156 -14.34 13.65 -9.04
N ARG A 157 -15.06 12.75 -9.72
CA ARG A 157 -14.59 11.97 -10.89
C ARG A 157 -14.16 12.84 -12.08
N SER A 158 -14.22 14.16 -11.97
CA SER A 158 -13.87 15.10 -13.01
C SER A 158 -13.34 16.37 -12.37
N SER A 159 -12.07 16.39 -11.98
CA SER A 159 -11.36 17.67 -11.94
C SER A 159 -11.06 18.07 -13.38
N PRO A 160 -11.67 19.14 -13.93
CA PRO A 160 -11.23 19.66 -15.20
C PRO A 160 -9.87 20.31 -14.95
N SER A 161 -8.81 19.72 -15.50
CA SER A 161 -7.58 20.47 -15.71
C SER A 161 -7.97 21.73 -16.47
N THR A 162 -7.79 22.87 -15.82
CA THR A 162 -8.22 24.16 -16.35
C THR A 162 -7.35 24.44 -17.57
N ALA A 163 -7.91 24.21 -18.75
CA ALA A 163 -7.34 24.60 -20.02
C ALA A 163 -7.12 26.12 -19.98
N ARG A 164 -5.86 26.53 -19.81
CA ARG A 164 -5.41 27.91 -19.85
C ARG A 164 -5.60 28.43 -21.27
N ARG A 165 -6.79 28.93 -21.61
CA ARG A 165 -7.01 29.74 -22.82
C ARG A 165 -6.15 30.98 -22.70
N ARG A 166 -5.03 31.02 -23.44
CA ARG A 166 -4.32 32.27 -23.73
C ARG A 166 -5.21 33.08 -24.68
N SER A 167 -5.74 34.18 -24.20
CA SER A 167 -6.22 35.28 -25.03
C SER A 167 -5.00 35.90 -25.74
N VAL A 168 -4.90 35.68 -27.05
CA VAL A 168 -4.00 36.47 -27.89
C VAL A 168 -4.73 37.77 -28.19
N GLY A 169 -4.30 38.84 -27.49
CA GLY A 169 -4.68 40.20 -27.81
C GLY A 169 -3.96 40.65 -29.07
N THR A 170 -4.73 41.12 -30.02
CA THR A 170 -4.30 41.87 -31.20
C THR A 170 -3.79 43.25 -30.80
N SER A 171 -2.61 43.60 -31.29
CA SER A 171 -2.18 44.97 -31.61
C SER A 171 -1.08 44.89 -32.65
#